data_AF-A0AA40DJC9-F1
#
_entry.id   AF-A0AA40DJC9-F1
#
_cell.length_a   1.000
_cell.length_b   1.000
_cell.length_c   1.000
_cell.angle_alpha   90.00
_cell.angle_beta   90.00
_cell.angle_gamma   90.00
#
_symmetry.space_group_name_H-M   'P 1'
#
loop_
_entity.id
_entity.type
_entity.pdbx_description
1 polymer ?
#
loop_
_entity_poly.entity_id
_entity_poly.type
_entity_poly.pdbx_seq_one_letter_code
_entity_poly.pdbx_strand_id
1 'polypeptide(L)'
;MGQFDWFGSIGATPQAVAVLNDQPILFTILIIVLVAVILQIVLLWYIHFATLKPEQKVKKDKKGGVRLKNNTAVETQRGRMGGDRTGI
;
A
#
# COMPACT_ATOMS: atom_id res chain seq x y z
N MET A 1 23.63 -35.28 24.87
CA MET A 1 23.08 -34.65 23.66
C MET A 1 21.81 -33.95 24.08
N GLY A 2 21.89 -32.65 24.33
CA GLY A 2 20.74 -31.80 24.61
C GLY A 2 19.86 -31.69 23.37
N GLN A 3 18.54 -31.62 23.58
CA GLN A 3 17.55 -31.53 22.51
C GLN A 3 17.78 -30.32 21.59
N PHE A 4 18.42 -29.26 22.12
CA PHE A 4 18.69 -28.02 21.42
C PHE A 4 20.15 -27.85 20.99
N ASP A 5 21.02 -28.87 21.07
CA ASP A 5 22.44 -28.73 20.70
C ASP A 5 22.66 -28.34 19.23
N TRP A 6 21.71 -28.70 18.34
CA TRP A 6 21.71 -28.27 16.95
C TRP A 6 21.45 -26.77 16.76
N PHE A 7 20.88 -26.07 17.77
CA PHE A 7 20.76 -24.61 17.73
C PHE A 7 22.14 -23.93 17.66
N GLY A 8 23.19 -24.57 18.17
CA GLY A 8 24.56 -24.10 17.97
C GLY A 8 24.98 -24.04 16.50
N SER A 9 24.48 -24.95 15.65
CA SER A 9 24.82 -24.99 14.23
C SER A 9 24.15 -23.88 13.40
N ILE A 10 23.05 -23.32 13.89
CA ILE A 10 22.33 -22.19 13.27
C ILE A 10 22.77 -20.83 13.86
N GLY A 11 23.78 -20.82 14.73
CA GLY A 11 24.38 -19.61 15.29
C GLY A 11 23.87 -19.19 16.68
N ALA A 12 23.16 -20.05 17.41
CA ALA A 12 22.78 -19.75 18.79
C ALA A 12 24.01 -19.77 19.71
N THR A 13 24.07 -18.84 20.66
CA THR A 13 25.14 -18.83 21.66
C THR A 13 25.04 -20.07 22.55
N PRO A 14 26.17 -20.63 23.04
CA PRO A 14 26.16 -21.80 23.91
C PRO A 14 25.33 -21.59 25.18
N GLN A 15 25.28 -20.35 25.68
CA GLN A 15 24.48 -19.96 26.84
C GLN A 15 22.98 -20.03 26.53
N ALA A 16 22.56 -19.57 25.36
CA ALA A 16 21.17 -19.69 24.93
C ALA A 16 20.78 -21.16 24.79
N VAL A 17 21.63 -22.00 24.20
CA VAL A 17 21.39 -23.45 24.07
C VAL A 17 21.28 -24.13 25.44
N ALA A 18 22.13 -23.78 26.40
CA ALA A 18 22.06 -24.29 27.76
C ALA A 18 20.74 -23.91 28.46
N VAL A 19 20.34 -22.64 28.39
CA VAL A 19 19.07 -22.17 28.99
C VAL A 19 17.86 -22.84 28.34
N LEU A 20 17.89 -23.04 27.02
CA LEU A 20 16.84 -23.75 26.30
C LEU A 20 16.76 -25.24 26.71
N ASN A 21 17.91 -25.89 26.91
CA ASN A 21 17.98 -27.27 27.40
C ASN A 21 17.54 -27.39 28.87
N ASP A 22 17.87 -26.42 29.73
CA ASP A 22 17.49 -26.41 31.15
C ASP A 22 15.99 -26.11 31.35
N GLN A 23 15.40 -25.32 30.44
CA GLN A 23 14.01 -24.87 30.55
C GLN A 23 13.27 -25.02 29.21
N PRO A 24 12.89 -26.25 28.82
CA PRO A 24 12.21 -26.50 27.55
C PRO A 24 10.85 -25.78 27.41
N ILE A 25 10.22 -25.44 28.54
CA ILE A 25 8.99 -24.63 28.57
C ILE A 25 9.23 -23.21 28.03
N LEU A 26 10.40 -22.62 28.27
CA LEU A 26 10.74 -21.27 27.83
C LEU A 26 10.79 -21.19 26.30
N PHE A 27 11.35 -22.21 25.65
CA PHE A 27 11.35 -22.34 24.20
C PHE A 27 9.93 -22.43 23.64
N THR A 28 9.09 -23.25 24.27
CA THR A 28 7.70 -23.44 23.84
C THR A 28 6.91 -22.14 23.91
N ILE A 29 7.08 -21.37 24.99
CA ILE A 29 6.44 -20.06 25.15
C ILE A 29 6.93 -19.09 24.07
N LEU A 30 8.24 -19.05 23.77
CA LEU A 30 8.79 -18.19 22.72
C LEU A 30 8.14 -18.46 21.35
N ILE A 31 7.96 -19.74 21.01
CA ILE A 31 7.31 -20.15 19.76
C ILE A 31 5.82 -19.78 19.76
N ILE A 32 5.11 -20.01 20.87
CA ILE A 32 3.69 -19.65 20.99
C ILE A 32 3.50 -18.14 20.82
N VAL A 33 4.32 -17.32 21.48
CA VAL A 33 4.27 -15.86 21.36
C VAL A 33 4.57 -15.43 19.93
N LEU A 34 5.59 -16.00 19.28
CA LEU A 34 5.92 -15.69 17.89
C LEU A 34 4.75 -16.00 16.95
N VAL A 35 4.12 -17.17 17.10
CA VAL A 35 2.94 -17.57 16.30
C VAL A 35 1.75 -16.66 16.59
N ALA A 36 1.50 -16.31 17.86
CA ALA A 36 0.42 -15.40 18.24
C ALA A 36 0.62 -14.00 17.63
N VAL A 37 1.84 -13.47 17.64
CA VAL A 37 2.17 -12.18 17.02
C VAL A 37 1.99 -12.23 15.50
N ILE A 38 2.44 -13.30 14.84
CA ILE A 38 2.24 -13.48 13.38
C ILE A 38 0.74 -13.54 13.06
N LEU A 39 -0.05 -14.30 13.82
CA LEU A 39 -1.50 -14.37 13.64
C LEU A 39 -2.15 -13.00 13.84
N GLN A 40 -1.73 -12.21 14.82
CA GLN A 40 -2.22 -10.85 15.03
C GLN A 40 -1.88 -9.93 13.86
N ILE A 41 -0.66 -9.99 13.33
CA ILE A 41 -0.25 -9.19 12.16
C ILE A 41 -1.09 -9.57 10.94
N VAL A 42 -1.29 -10.87 10.69
CA VAL A 42 -2.10 -11.34 9.55
C VAL A 42 -3.57 -10.95 9.71
N LEU A 43 -4.11 -11.03 10.93
CA LEU A 43 -5.48 -10.59 11.23
C LEU A 43 -5.64 -9.08 11.01
N LEU A 44 -4.68 -8.27 11.48
CA LEU A 44 -4.66 -6.82 11.26
C LEU A 44 -4.52 -6.49 9.76
N TRP A 45 -3.70 -7.22 9.02
CA TRP A 45 -3.57 -7.07 7.57
C TRP A 45 -4.88 -7.42 6.84
N TYR A 46 -5.55 -8.48 7.26
CA TYR A 46 -6.86 -8.86 6.70
C TYR A 46 -7.92 -7.80 6.98
N ILE A 47 -7.99 -7.28 8.21
CA ILE A 47 -8.89 -6.17 8.56
C ILE A 47 -8.50 -4.92 7.76
N HIS A 48 -7.22 -4.60 7.63
CA HIS A 48 -6.75 -3.47 6.83
C HIS A 48 -7.18 -3.59 5.36
N PHE A 49 -7.03 -4.77 4.76
CA PHE A 49 -7.49 -5.04 3.40
C PHE A 49 -9.01 -4.95 3.25
N ALA A 50 -9.77 -5.49 4.21
CA ALA A 50 -11.24 -5.47 4.18
C ALA A 50 -11.85 -4.09 4.49
N THR A 51 -11.22 -3.30 5.37
CA THR A 51 -11.67 -1.95 5.77
C THR A 51 -11.22 -0.85 4.83
N LEU A 52 -10.25 -1.11 3.93
CA LEU A 52 -10.03 -0.33 2.72
C LEU A 52 -11.20 -0.55 1.76
N LYS A 53 -12.36 -0.03 2.17
CA LYS A 53 -13.58 0.03 1.40
C LYS A 53 -13.27 0.60 0.01
N PRO A 54 -13.84 0.01 -1.06
CA PRO A 54 -13.62 0.36 -2.46
C PRO A 54 -14.00 1.80 -2.86
N GLU A 55 -14.44 2.66 -1.94
CA GLU A 55 -14.90 4.03 -2.21
C GLU A 55 -13.82 4.96 -2.79
N GLN A 56 -12.53 4.63 -2.66
CA GLN A 56 -11.46 5.42 -3.29
C GLN A 56 -11.13 5.01 -4.73
N LYS A 57 -11.80 4.00 -5.31
CA LYS A 57 -11.62 3.63 -6.74
C LYS A 57 -12.71 4.14 -7.67
N VAL A 58 -13.65 4.97 -7.21
CA VAL A 58 -14.58 5.69 -8.10
C VAL A 58 -14.54 7.17 -7.79
N LYS A 59 -13.48 7.85 -8.27
CA LYS A 59 -13.43 9.26 -8.72
C LYS A 59 -11.98 9.75 -8.89
N LYS A 60 -11.21 9.10 -9.76
CA LYS A 60 -10.11 9.79 -10.47
C LYS A 60 -10.11 9.56 -11.98
N ASP A 61 -11.25 9.18 -12.55
CA ASP A 61 -11.53 9.44 -13.97
C ASP A 61 -12.18 10.82 -14.13
N LYS A 62 -11.39 11.86 -13.84
CA LYS A 62 -11.58 13.20 -14.43
C LYS A 62 -10.25 13.76 -14.91
N LYS A 63 -9.51 12.95 -15.67
CA LYS A 63 -8.59 13.45 -16.71
C LYS A 63 -9.14 13.00 -18.05
N GLY A 64 -10.09 13.78 -18.57
CA GLY A 64 -10.71 13.51 -19.86
C GLY A 64 -11.51 14.72 -20.34
N GLY A 65 -10.79 15.71 -20.89
CA GLY A 65 -11.38 16.69 -21.80
C GLY A 65 -12.12 17.86 -21.16
N VAL A 66 -11.41 18.74 -20.45
CA VAL A 66 -11.78 20.16 -20.53
C VAL A 66 -11.52 20.57 -21.98
N ARG A 67 -12.61 20.58 -22.75
CA ARG A 67 -12.73 21.03 -24.13
C ARG A 67 -12.22 22.47 -24.25
N LEU A 68 -10.91 22.63 -24.36
CA LEU A 68 -10.26 23.81 -24.91
C LEU A 68 -10.59 23.88 -26.41
N LYS A 69 -11.78 24.38 -26.78
CA LYS A 69 -12.07 24.92 -28.13
C LYS A 69 -13.45 25.58 -28.23
N ASN A 70 -13.74 26.57 -27.39
CA ASN A 70 -14.91 27.43 -27.59
C ASN A 70 -14.55 28.88 -27.96
N ASN A 71 -13.28 29.28 -27.96
CA ASN A 71 -12.89 30.66 -28.32
C ASN A 71 -12.42 30.81 -29.78
N THR A 72 -12.10 29.73 -30.49
CA THR A 72 -11.63 29.84 -31.89
C THR A 72 -12.78 29.94 -32.90
N ALA A 73 -14.00 29.55 -32.53
CA ALA A 73 -15.16 29.61 -33.43
C ALA A 73 -15.92 30.96 -33.38
N VAL A 74 -15.77 31.72 -32.28
CA VAL A 74 -16.49 32.99 -32.09
C VAL A 74 -15.72 34.17 -32.71
N GLU A 75 -14.38 34.14 -32.73
CA GLU A 75 -13.57 35.22 -33.31
C GLU A 75 -13.61 35.24 -34.85
N THR A 76 -13.61 34.07 -35.51
CA THR A 76 -13.62 33.97 -36.98
C THR A 76 -14.94 34.45 -37.60
N GLN A 77 -16.06 34.40 -36.87
CA GLN A 77 -17.34 34.94 -37.35
C GLN A 77 -17.48 36.44 -37.09
N ARG A 78 -16.78 37.00 -36.11
CA ARG A 78 -16.78 38.45 -35.83
C ARG A 78 -15.82 39.24 -36.73
N GLY A 79 -14.76 38.60 -37.23
CA GLY A 79 -13.81 39.20 -38.19
C GLY A 79 -14.22 39.16 -39.66
N ARG A 80 -15.32 38.48 -40.01
CA ARG A 80 -15.82 38.35 -41.41
C ARG A 80 -17.15 39.04 -41.69
N MET A 81 -17.75 39.70 -40.71
CA MET A 81 -18.91 40.58 -40.90
C MET A 81 -18.59 41.96 -40.35
N GLY A 82 -18.13 42.87 -41.22
CA GLY A 82 -18.05 44.29 -40.87
C GLY A 82 -16.99 45.11 -41.60
N GLY A 83 -16.14 44.50 -42.42
CA GLY A 83 -15.35 45.24 -43.40
C GLY A 83 -16.19 45.55 -44.64
N ASP A 84 -17.08 46.54 -44.55
CA ASP A 84 -17.62 47.24 -45.73
C ASP A 84 -18.38 48.53 -45.34
N ARG A 85 -17.66 49.53 -44.82
CA ARG A 85 -18.13 50.93 -44.74
C ARG A 85 -16.97 51.94 -44.78
N THR A 86 -16.17 51.91 -45.84
CA THR A 86 -15.26 53.02 -46.16
C THR A 86 -15.28 53.32 -47.66
N GLY A 87 -15.94 54.43 -48.02
CA GLY A 87 -15.56 55.31 -49.13
C GLY A 87 -16.20 55.05 -50.50
N ILE A 88 -17.24 55.81 -50.84
CA ILE A 88 -17.27 56.99 -51.74
C ILE A 88 -18.73 57.47 -51.81
#